data_AF-A0AAU8PBJ6-F1
#
_entry.id   AF-A0AAU8PBJ6-F1
#
_cell.length_a   1.000
_cell.length_b   1.000
_cell.length_c   1.000
_cell.angle_alpha   90.00
_cell.angle_beta   90.00
_cell.angle_gamma   90.00
#
_symmetry.space_group_name_H-M   'P 1'
#
loop_
_entity.id
_entity.type
_entity.pdbx_description
1 polymer ?
#
loop_
_entity_poly.entity_id
_entity_poly.type
_entity_poly.pdbx_seq_one_letter_code
_entity_poly.pdbx_strand_id
1 'polypeptide(L)'
;MSSEKGKTITFPAGLPGLPAELTEFELVAVAEESPFFFLQSLQDENIGFILVNPFAFFPNYEFDLPEEDARALGIKAPEEAAVFCIVNASRGLARATVNLLAPVVVNAATGTARQVVLVDERYSIRQPLSGPRPENREPAGSGTRPAGEPCPPASSRSQPRPASPNRPRPQKDSPSRHLSGTGPESPPGDAGTGEGAEPAGEGK
;
A
#
# COMPACT_ATOMS: atom_id res chain seq x y z
N MET A 1 -0.94 -30.09 18.44
CA MET A 1 -1.05 -28.91 17.56
C MET A 1 0.28 -28.80 16.85
N SER A 2 0.35 -29.27 15.61
CA SER A 2 1.57 -29.20 14.81
C SER A 2 1.80 -27.74 14.46
N SER A 3 2.79 -27.10 15.07
CA SER A 3 3.24 -25.78 14.62
C SER A 3 3.85 -25.96 13.23
N GLU A 4 3.16 -25.54 12.19
CA GLU A 4 3.81 -25.21 10.92
C GLU A 4 4.86 -24.16 11.25
N LYS A 5 6.15 -24.52 11.17
CA LYS A 5 7.25 -23.61 11.46
C LYS A 5 7.28 -22.57 10.35
N GLY A 6 7.02 -21.31 10.68
CA GLY A 6 7.26 -20.20 9.78
C GLY A 6 8.75 -20.01 9.53
N LYS A 7 9.07 -19.27 8.47
CA LYS A 7 10.43 -18.85 8.17
C LYS A 7 10.64 -17.43 8.69
N THR A 8 11.63 -17.24 9.54
CA THR A 8 12.05 -15.91 9.96
C THR A 8 12.68 -15.15 8.79
N ILE A 9 12.21 -13.93 8.55
CA ILE A 9 12.73 -13.01 7.55
C ILE A 9 13.03 -11.66 8.20
N THR A 10 14.02 -10.95 7.67
CA THR A 10 14.47 -9.68 8.22
C THR A 10 14.38 -8.56 7.19
N PHE A 11 13.94 -7.38 7.60
CA PHE A 11 13.86 -6.15 6.79
C PHE A 11 14.84 -5.12 7.34
N PRO A 12 16.12 -5.12 6.93
CA PRO A 12 17.12 -4.19 7.47
C PRO A 12 16.77 -2.71 7.26
N ALA A 13 16.03 -2.40 6.18
CA ALA A 13 15.55 -1.06 5.88
C ALA A 13 14.17 -0.75 6.48
N GLY A 14 13.58 -1.70 7.22
CA GLY A 14 12.20 -1.65 7.67
C GLY A 14 11.17 -1.81 6.55
N LEU A 15 9.89 -1.77 6.93
CA LEU A 15 8.76 -1.70 6.00
C LEU A 15 8.22 -0.27 5.93
N PRO A 16 8.06 0.33 4.73
CA PRO A 16 7.44 1.64 4.58
C PRO A 16 6.08 1.75 5.28
N GLY A 17 5.92 2.78 6.10
CA GLY A 17 4.68 3.01 6.86
C GLY A 17 4.59 2.32 8.21
N LEU A 18 5.63 1.57 8.61
CA LEU A 18 5.79 1.01 9.95
C LEU A 18 6.92 1.70 10.72
N PRO A 19 6.95 1.57 12.06
CA PRO A 19 8.09 1.99 12.86
C PRO A 19 9.39 1.31 12.39
N ALA A 20 10.48 2.08 12.33
CA ALA A 20 11.78 1.59 11.82
C ALA A 20 12.40 0.48 12.66
N GLU A 21 11.96 0.30 13.91
CA GLU A 21 12.40 -0.79 14.79
C GLU A 21 11.83 -2.15 14.38
N LEU A 22 10.70 -2.19 13.64
CA LEU A 22 10.08 -3.43 13.17
C LEU A 22 10.83 -3.95 11.95
N THR A 23 11.77 -4.85 12.20
CA THR A 23 12.68 -5.43 11.21
C THR A 23 12.62 -6.94 11.17
N GLU A 24 12.05 -7.61 12.18
CA GLU A 24 11.99 -9.07 12.27
C GLU A 24 10.55 -9.57 12.12
N PHE A 25 10.35 -10.47 11.15
CA PHE A 25 9.03 -11.01 10.83
C PHE A 25 9.10 -12.52 10.62
N GLU A 26 8.00 -13.20 10.90
CA GLU A 26 7.79 -14.60 10.57
C GLU A 26 6.87 -14.71 9.36
N LEU A 27 7.35 -15.40 8.33
CA LEU A 27 6.59 -15.73 7.13
C LEU A 27 6.01 -17.14 7.27
N VAL A 28 4.69 -17.25 7.32
CA VAL A 28 3.96 -18.51 7.53
C VAL A 28 3.05 -18.75 6.32
N ALA A 29 3.17 -19.91 5.68
CA ALA A 29 2.22 -20.32 4.64
C ALA A 29 0.85 -20.61 5.27
N VAL A 30 -0.24 -20.25 4.59
CA VAL A 30 -1.60 -20.49 5.13
C VAL A 30 -1.98 -21.97 5.10
N ALA A 31 -1.48 -22.70 4.10
CA ALA A 31 -1.62 -24.14 3.94
C ALA A 31 -0.57 -24.62 2.94
N GLU A 32 -0.33 -25.94 2.90
CA GLU A 32 0.46 -26.58 1.86
C GLU A 32 -0.08 -26.19 0.48
N GLU A 33 0.80 -25.72 -0.42
CA GLU A 33 0.48 -25.24 -1.77
C GLU A 33 -0.42 -23.99 -1.86
N SER A 34 -0.75 -23.33 -0.75
CA SER A 34 -1.49 -22.07 -0.77
C SER A 34 -0.66 -20.93 -1.37
N PRO A 35 -1.23 -20.10 -2.26
CA PRO A 35 -0.55 -18.90 -2.73
C PRO A 35 -0.53 -17.79 -1.67
N PHE A 36 -1.19 -17.97 -0.52
CA PHE A 36 -1.28 -16.99 0.56
C PHE A 36 -0.32 -17.28 1.70
N PHE A 37 0.23 -16.21 2.25
CA PHE A 37 1.15 -16.23 3.38
C PHE A 37 0.76 -15.17 4.40
N PHE A 38 1.03 -15.43 5.66
CA PHE A 38 1.02 -14.43 6.71
C PHE A 38 2.43 -13.95 6.97
N LEU A 39 2.59 -12.63 7.05
CA LEU A 39 3.81 -11.99 7.50
C LEU A 39 3.54 -11.33 8.85
N GLN A 40 3.98 -11.95 9.93
CA GLN A 40 3.74 -11.51 11.30
C GLN A 40 4.99 -10.89 11.89
N SER A 41 4.90 -9.71 12.49
CA SER A 41 6.03 -9.12 13.20
C SER A 41 6.37 -9.95 14.45
N LEU A 42 7.66 -10.20 14.67
CA LEU A 42 8.16 -10.83 15.89
C LEU A 42 8.35 -9.84 17.03
N GLN A 43 8.27 -8.54 16.73
CA GLN A 43 8.52 -7.46 17.68
C GLN A 43 7.22 -6.77 18.13
N ASP A 44 6.14 -6.89 17.35
CA ASP A 44 4.80 -6.40 17.69
C ASP A 44 3.72 -7.36 17.20
N GLU A 45 3.06 -8.04 18.12
CA GLU A 45 2.00 -9.01 17.82
C GLU A 45 0.78 -8.41 17.10
N ASN A 46 0.57 -7.09 17.19
CA ASN A 46 -0.55 -6.40 16.52
C ASN A 46 -0.27 -6.10 15.04
N ILE A 47 0.97 -6.30 14.58
CA ILE A 47 1.40 -5.98 13.23
C ILE A 47 1.55 -7.27 12.42
N GLY A 48 0.64 -7.45 11.47
CA GLY A 48 0.68 -8.55 10.53
C GLY A 48 0.09 -8.18 9.17
N PHE A 49 0.59 -8.83 8.12
CA PHE A 49 0.14 -8.64 6.74
C PHE A 49 -0.25 -9.97 6.10
N ILE A 50 -1.21 -9.90 5.18
CA ILE A 50 -1.48 -10.99 4.25
C ILE A 50 -0.64 -10.72 3.01
N LEU A 51 0.18 -11.70 2.65
CA LEU A 51 0.95 -11.73 1.43
C LEU A 51 0.36 -12.75 0.45
N VAL A 52 0.64 -12.55 -0.82
CA VAL A 52 0.31 -13.50 -1.88
C VAL A 52 1.49 -13.68 -2.83
N ASN A 53 1.68 -14.88 -3.35
CA ASN A 53 2.54 -15.10 -4.51
C ASN A 53 1.84 -14.47 -5.73
N PRO A 54 2.39 -13.38 -6.32
CA PRO A 54 1.71 -12.67 -7.40
C PRO A 54 1.56 -13.52 -8.66
N PHE A 55 2.50 -14.43 -8.93
CA PHE A 55 2.51 -15.25 -10.15
C PHE A 55 1.34 -16.25 -10.19
N ALA A 56 0.75 -16.59 -9.04
CA ALA A 56 -0.42 -17.47 -8.96
C ALA A 56 -1.71 -16.80 -9.50
N PHE A 57 -1.80 -15.47 -9.44
CA PHE A 57 -2.98 -14.71 -9.90
C PHE A 57 -2.69 -13.90 -11.17
N PHE A 58 -1.44 -13.52 -11.37
CA PHE A 58 -0.97 -12.69 -12.48
C PHE A 58 0.17 -13.44 -13.18
N PRO A 59 -0.11 -14.41 -14.06
CA PRO A 59 0.92 -15.23 -14.70
C PRO A 59 1.86 -14.43 -15.61
N ASN A 60 1.41 -13.26 -16.08
CA ASN A 60 2.19 -12.32 -16.88
C ASN A 60 2.81 -11.20 -16.02
N TYR A 61 2.86 -11.35 -14.70
CA TYR A 61 3.55 -10.42 -13.83
C TYR A 61 5.06 -10.59 -14.00
N GLU A 62 5.73 -9.51 -14.38
CA GLU A 62 7.18 -9.45 -14.55
C GLU A 62 7.66 -8.07 -14.09
N PHE A 63 8.86 -7.99 -13.56
CA PHE A 63 9.48 -6.72 -13.22
C PHE A 63 10.99 -6.86 -13.21
N ASP A 64 11.68 -5.76 -13.47
CA ASP A 64 13.12 -5.67 -13.29
C ASP A 64 13.41 -5.26 -11.84
N LEU A 65 14.21 -6.07 -11.14
CA LEU A 65 14.71 -5.73 -9.81
C LEU A 65 15.83 -4.68 -9.97
N PRO A 66 15.71 -3.48 -9.39
CA PRO A 66 16.77 -2.48 -9.46
C PRO A 66 18.08 -3.00 -8.87
N GLU A 67 19.21 -2.64 -9.48
CA GLU A 67 20.53 -3.17 -9.08
C GLU A 67 20.87 -2.82 -7.62
N GLU A 68 20.42 -1.67 -7.13
CA GLU A 68 20.58 -1.29 -5.72
C GLU A 68 19.87 -2.27 -4.78
N ASP A 69 18.62 -2.61 -5.08
CA ASP A 69 17.83 -3.54 -4.30
C ASP A 69 18.41 -4.96 -4.36
N ALA A 70 18.83 -5.41 -5.54
CA ALA A 70 19.48 -6.71 -5.73
C ALA A 70 20.76 -6.82 -4.88
N ARG A 71 21.61 -5.78 -4.89
CA ARG A 71 22.83 -5.73 -4.06
C ARG A 71 22.50 -5.71 -2.56
N ALA A 72 21.50 -4.93 -2.15
CA ALA A 72 21.09 -4.86 -0.73
C ALA A 72 20.53 -6.19 -0.22
N LEU A 73 19.82 -6.93 -1.07
CA LEU A 73 19.29 -8.27 -0.78
C LEU A 73 20.34 -9.38 -0.96
N GLY A 74 21.51 -9.08 -1.53
CA GLY A 74 22.54 -10.06 -1.84
C GLY A 74 22.12 -11.10 -2.90
N ILE A 75 21.17 -10.77 -3.76
CA ILE A 75 20.65 -11.65 -4.81
C ILE A 75 21.57 -11.58 -6.03
N LYS A 76 22.07 -12.73 -6.50
CA LYS A 76 22.92 -12.81 -7.69
C LYS A 76 22.20 -13.42 -8.88
N ALA A 77 21.25 -14.31 -8.62
CA ALA A 77 20.43 -14.94 -9.65
C ALA A 77 18.93 -14.85 -9.29
N PRO A 78 18.02 -14.76 -10.28
CA PRO A 78 16.58 -14.66 -10.03
C PRO A 78 15.99 -15.81 -9.20
N GLU A 79 16.58 -17.00 -9.28
CA GLU A 79 16.13 -18.19 -8.54
C GLU A 79 16.34 -18.08 -7.02
N GLU A 80 17.22 -17.17 -6.58
CA GLU A 80 17.43 -16.87 -5.17
C GLU A 80 16.36 -15.95 -4.59
N ALA A 81 15.53 -15.32 -5.44
CA ALA A 81 14.51 -14.37 -5.05
C ALA A 81 13.15 -15.04 -4.91
N ALA A 82 12.55 -14.92 -3.72
CA ALA A 82 11.13 -15.18 -3.51
C ALA A 82 10.37 -13.86 -3.55
N VAL A 83 9.30 -13.79 -4.35
CA VAL A 83 8.52 -12.57 -4.55
C VAL A 83 7.12 -12.74 -3.96
N PHE A 84 6.71 -11.75 -3.17
CA PHE A 84 5.40 -11.66 -2.59
C PHE A 84 4.82 -10.27 -2.78
N CYS A 85 3.49 -10.13 -2.78
CA CYS A 85 2.85 -8.83 -2.77
C CYS A 85 1.87 -8.72 -1.59
N ILE A 86 1.81 -7.52 -1.00
CA ILE A 86 0.92 -7.25 0.14
C ILE A 86 -0.53 -7.15 -0.35
N VAL A 87 -1.41 -7.90 0.31
CA VAL A 87 -2.86 -7.89 0.09
C VAL A 87 -3.53 -6.92 1.04
N ASN A 88 -4.28 -5.97 0.47
CA ASN A 88 -5.21 -5.13 1.21
C ASN A 88 -6.61 -5.75 1.18
N ALA A 89 -7.03 -6.30 2.32
CA ALA A 89 -8.36 -6.87 2.53
C ALA A 89 -9.28 -6.00 3.40
N SER A 90 -9.01 -4.69 3.54
CA SER A 90 -9.78 -3.80 4.42
C SER A 90 -11.27 -3.69 4.07
N ARG A 91 -11.67 -4.09 2.85
CA ARG A 91 -13.06 -4.13 2.38
C ARG A 91 -13.62 -5.55 2.23
N GLY A 92 -12.97 -6.52 2.89
CA GLY A 92 -13.26 -7.95 2.78
C GLY A 92 -12.52 -8.63 1.62
N LEU A 93 -12.34 -9.95 1.72
CA LEU A 93 -11.56 -10.74 0.77
C LEU A 93 -12.10 -10.67 -0.67
N ALA A 94 -13.42 -10.57 -0.84
CA ALA A 94 -14.06 -10.46 -2.15
C ALA A 94 -13.73 -9.15 -2.91
N ARG A 95 -13.25 -8.13 -2.19
CA ARG A 95 -12.78 -6.85 -2.75
C ARG A 95 -11.32 -6.61 -2.41
N ALA A 96 -10.59 -7.68 -2.11
CA ALA A 96 -9.18 -7.59 -1.82
C ALA A 96 -8.43 -7.04 -3.04
N THR A 97 -7.44 -6.22 -2.75
CA THR A 97 -6.53 -5.69 -3.75
C THR A 97 -5.11 -6.04 -3.36
N VAL A 98 -4.22 -6.13 -4.33
CA VAL A 98 -2.80 -6.38 -4.13
C VAL A 98 -1.99 -5.21 -4.68
N ASN A 99 -0.91 -4.87 -3.99
CA ASN A 99 0.02 -3.86 -4.44
C ASN A 99 1.11 -4.48 -5.33
N LEU A 100 0.94 -4.39 -6.65
CA LEU A 100 1.91 -4.92 -7.62
C LEU A 100 3.08 -3.97 -7.90
N LEU A 101 2.99 -2.72 -7.46
CA LEU A 101 4.07 -1.73 -7.58
C LEU A 101 5.03 -1.75 -6.39
N ALA A 102 4.71 -2.48 -5.34
CA ALA A 102 5.59 -2.58 -4.18
C ALA A 102 5.73 -4.03 -3.69
N PRO A 103 6.29 -4.95 -4.50
CA PRO A 103 6.54 -6.32 -4.08
C PRO A 103 7.52 -6.39 -2.91
N VAL A 104 7.29 -7.36 -2.05
CA VAL A 104 8.23 -7.82 -1.02
C VAL A 104 9.11 -8.89 -1.66
N VAL A 105 10.38 -8.56 -1.85
CA VAL A 105 11.38 -9.48 -2.39
C VAL A 105 12.21 -10.01 -1.23
N VAL A 106 12.36 -11.33 -1.17
CA VAL A 106 13.08 -12.03 -0.10
C VAL A 106 14.19 -12.87 -0.72
N ASN A 107 15.41 -12.74 -0.22
CA ASN A 107 16.47 -13.69 -0.52
C ASN A 107 16.17 -15.03 0.17
N ALA A 108 15.93 -16.07 -0.61
CA ALA A 108 15.55 -17.38 -0.12
C ALA A 108 16.65 -18.05 0.73
N ALA A 109 17.93 -17.72 0.51
CA ALA A 109 19.04 -18.27 1.28
C ALA A 109 19.23 -17.56 2.62
N THR A 110 19.20 -16.22 2.62
CA THR A 110 19.52 -15.44 3.83
C THR A 110 18.29 -15.05 4.65
N GLY A 111 17.09 -15.05 4.06
CA GLY A 111 15.88 -14.51 4.67
C GLY A 111 15.82 -12.98 4.71
N THR A 112 16.78 -12.29 4.09
CA THR A 112 16.77 -10.83 3.99
C THR A 112 15.70 -10.39 3.00
N ALA A 113 14.87 -9.43 3.40
CA ALA A 113 13.71 -8.97 2.67
C ALA A 113 13.73 -7.45 2.48
N ARG A 114 13.11 -6.98 1.40
CA ARG A 114 12.91 -5.56 1.12
C ARG A 114 11.59 -5.38 0.38
N GLN A 115 10.86 -4.31 0.70
CA GLN A 115 9.75 -3.86 -0.13
C GLN A 115 10.31 -2.95 -1.23
N VAL A 116 10.34 -3.46 -2.46
CA VAL A 116 10.90 -2.78 -3.62
C VAL A 116 9.82 -1.93 -4.26
N VAL A 117 10.07 -0.65 -4.46
CA VAL A 117 9.11 0.24 -5.14
C VAL A 117 9.42 0.28 -6.63
N LEU A 118 8.52 -0.27 -7.44
CA LEU A 118 8.63 -0.31 -8.89
C LEU A 118 8.03 0.95 -9.52
N VAL A 119 8.64 1.41 -10.60
CA VAL A 119 8.13 2.48 -11.45
C VAL A 119 7.72 1.85 -12.78
N ASP A 120 6.48 1.36 -12.85
CA ASP A 120 5.95 0.70 -14.04
C ASP A 120 4.47 1.07 -14.24
N GLU A 121 4.11 1.62 -15.38
CA GLU A 121 2.73 2.05 -15.67
C GLU A 121 1.77 0.88 -15.92
N ARG A 122 2.29 -0.34 -16.13
CA ARG A 122 1.49 -1.56 -16.36
C ARG A 122 0.77 -2.03 -15.10
N TYR A 123 1.27 -1.65 -13.92
CA TYR A 123 0.81 -2.17 -12.64
C TYR A 123 0.21 -1.07 -11.76
N SER A 124 -0.61 -1.50 -10.79
CA SER A 124 -1.31 -0.60 -9.88
C SER A 124 -1.05 -0.96 -8.43
N ILE A 125 -1.06 0.05 -7.56
CA ILE A 125 -1.00 -0.12 -6.09
C ILE A 125 -2.24 -0.83 -5.51
N ARG A 126 -3.34 -0.89 -6.28
CA ARG A 126 -4.63 -1.49 -5.87
C ARG A 126 -5.17 -2.38 -6.99
N GLN A 127 -4.38 -3.37 -7.39
CA GLN A 127 -4.81 -4.33 -8.39
C GLN A 127 -5.85 -5.28 -7.77
N PRO A 128 -7.04 -5.48 -8.36
CA PRO A 128 -8.02 -6.41 -7.82
C PRO A 128 -7.47 -7.83 -7.75
N LEU A 129 -7.58 -8.47 -6.58
CA LEU A 129 -7.33 -9.89 -6.40
C LEU A 129 -8.58 -10.68 -6.83
N SER A 130 -9.02 -10.45 -8.06
CA SER A 130 -10.09 -11.26 -8.65
C SER A 130 -9.49 -12.62 -8.98
N GLY A 131 -9.94 -13.68 -8.30
CA GLY A 131 -9.84 -15.04 -8.85
C GLY A 131 -10.52 -15.10 -10.23
N PRO A 132 -10.35 -16.19 -11.01
CA PRO A 132 -11.02 -16.33 -12.30
C PRO A 132 -12.50 -16.04 -12.11
N ARG A 133 -12.95 -14.93 -12.68
CA ARG A 133 -14.37 -14.62 -12.73
C ARG A 133 -14.98 -15.72 -13.59
N PRO A 134 -15.94 -16.52 -13.12
CA PRO A 134 -16.76 -17.25 -14.07
C PRO A 134 -17.40 -16.18 -14.95
N GLU A 135 -17.09 -16.25 -16.24
CA GLU A 135 -17.74 -15.46 -17.28
C GLU A 135 -19.21 -15.87 -17.33
N ASN A 136 -20.00 -15.40 -16.37
CA ASN A 136 -21.45 -15.39 -16.43
C ASN A 136 -22.01 -14.42 -15.39
N ARG A 137 -21.93 -13.14 -15.71
CA ARG A 137 -23.05 -12.25 -15.42
C ARG A 137 -23.54 -11.76 -16.76
N GLU A 138 -24.59 -12.42 -17.25
CA GLU A 138 -25.51 -11.82 -18.20
C GLU A 138 -25.83 -10.40 -17.70
N PRO A 139 -25.73 -9.37 -18.56
CA PRO A 139 -26.28 -8.08 -18.22
C PRO A 139 -27.80 -8.23 -18.08
N ALA A 140 -28.30 -7.98 -16.87
CA ALA A 140 -29.72 -7.85 -16.61
C ALA A 140 -30.30 -6.75 -17.51
N GLY A 141 -31.16 -7.16 -18.45
CA GLY A 141 -32.26 -6.36 -18.97
C GLY A 141 -31.97 -5.42 -20.14
N SER A 142 -32.21 -5.90 -21.36
CA SER A 142 -32.91 -5.09 -22.36
C SER A 142 -34.13 -5.88 -22.81
N GLY A 143 -35.30 -5.46 -22.35
CA GLY A 143 -36.56 -6.18 -22.52
C GLY A 143 -36.98 -6.31 -23.99
N THR A 144 -37.30 -7.54 -24.39
CA THR A 144 -38.16 -7.79 -25.54
C THR A 144 -39.59 -7.40 -25.14
N ARG A 145 -40.08 -6.24 -25.62
CA ARG A 145 -41.53 -5.99 -25.70
C ARG A 145 -42.01 -6.53 -27.05
N PRO A 146 -43.10 -7.31 -27.11
CA PRO A 146 -43.70 -7.69 -28.39
C PRO A 146 -44.31 -6.44 -29.04
N ALA A 147 -44.10 -6.32 -30.36
CA ALA A 147 -44.68 -5.29 -31.19
C ALA A 147 -46.18 -5.56 -31.38
N GLY A 148 -47.02 -4.58 -31.06
CA GLY A 148 -48.45 -4.61 -31.36
C GLY A 148 -49.30 -3.74 -30.46
N GLU A 149 -49.28 -2.41 -30.65
CA GLU A 149 -50.48 -1.56 -30.75
C GLU A 149 -50.10 -0.09 -31.00
N PRO A 150 -50.87 0.65 -31.81
CA PRO A 150 -50.50 1.98 -32.29
C PRO A 150 -50.76 3.09 -31.26
N CYS A 151 -49.92 4.12 -31.31
CA CYS A 151 -50.02 5.34 -30.52
C CYS A 151 -51.36 6.10 -30.73
N PRO A 152 -52.02 6.59 -29.67
CA PRO A 152 -53.03 7.64 -29.81
C PRO A 152 -52.39 9.06 -29.85
N PRO A 153 -53.00 10.03 -30.55
CA PRO A 153 -52.43 11.35 -30.78
C PRO A 153 -52.64 12.34 -29.62
N ALA A 154 -51.79 13.37 -29.63
CA ALA A 154 -51.69 14.45 -28.66
C ALA A 154 -52.97 15.29 -28.51
N SER A 155 -53.26 15.73 -27.28
CA SER A 155 -54.11 16.90 -27.00
C SER A 155 -53.78 17.55 -25.65
N SER A 156 -53.10 18.69 -25.75
CA SER A 156 -53.32 20.00 -25.08
C SER A 156 -53.65 20.13 -23.58
N ARG A 157 -53.05 21.20 -23.02
CA ARG A 157 -53.35 21.98 -21.79
C ARG A 157 -52.84 21.41 -20.46
N SER A 158 -52.45 22.19 -19.45
CA SER A 158 -52.01 23.57 -19.28
C SER A 158 -51.64 23.72 -17.79
N GLN A 159 -50.35 23.88 -17.46
CA GLN A 159 -49.72 24.58 -16.28
C GLN A 159 -50.24 24.37 -14.83
N PRO A 160 -49.56 24.87 -13.76
CA PRO A 160 -48.15 25.27 -13.57
C PRO A 160 -47.46 24.58 -12.37
N ARG A 161 -46.13 24.77 -12.27
CA ARG A 161 -45.30 24.44 -11.10
C ARG A 161 -45.49 25.45 -9.96
N PRO A 162 -45.48 25.05 -8.68
CA PRO A 162 -45.22 25.97 -7.58
C PRO A 162 -43.72 26.05 -7.25
N ALA A 163 -43.34 27.21 -6.73
CA ALA A 163 -42.00 27.76 -6.61
C ALA A 163 -41.20 27.25 -5.38
N SER A 164 -39.87 27.32 -5.50
CA SER A 164 -38.93 27.32 -4.37
C SER A 164 -39.08 28.59 -3.52
N PRO A 165 -38.88 28.49 -2.21
CA PRO A 165 -37.82 29.26 -1.53
C PRO A 165 -37.12 28.34 -0.49
N ASN A 166 -35.94 28.55 0.07
CA ASN A 166 -35.18 29.73 0.40
C ASN A 166 -33.75 29.27 0.74
N ARG A 167 -32.72 30.04 0.37
CA ARG A 167 -31.33 29.85 0.81
C ARG A 167 -30.86 31.18 1.41
N PRO A 168 -30.46 31.25 2.68
CA PRO A 168 -29.64 32.35 3.16
C PRO A 168 -28.15 32.00 3.05
N ARG A 169 -27.37 33.01 2.63
CA ARG A 169 -25.91 33.07 2.52
C ARG A 169 -25.26 33.35 3.90
N PRO A 170 -23.91 33.26 4.01
CA PRO A 170 -23.22 33.07 5.29
C PRO A 170 -23.03 34.39 6.05
N GLN A 171 -23.03 34.32 7.39
CA GLN A 171 -22.57 35.43 8.23
C GLN A 171 -21.11 35.26 8.60
N LYS A 172 -20.39 36.36 8.38
CA LYS A 172 -19.00 36.62 8.69
C LYS A 172 -19.01 37.51 9.94
N ASP A 173 -18.58 36.97 11.07
CA ASP A 173 -18.25 37.78 12.24
C ASP A 173 -16.94 37.27 12.84
N SER A 174 -15.90 38.05 12.60
CA SER A 174 -14.75 38.15 13.50
C SER A 174 -15.09 39.20 14.56
N PRO A 175 -14.56 39.06 15.78
CA PRO A 175 -13.72 40.16 16.23
C PRO A 175 -12.43 39.69 16.91
N SER A 176 -11.40 40.48 16.63
CA SER A 176 -10.09 40.50 17.27
C SER A 176 -10.18 40.55 18.80
N ARG A 177 -9.33 39.77 19.47
CA ARG A 177 -8.73 40.19 20.73
C ARG A 177 -7.23 39.85 20.73
N HIS A 178 -6.44 40.92 20.71
CA HIS A 178 -5.09 40.96 21.25
C HIS A 178 -5.07 40.43 22.68
N LEU A 179 -4.14 39.53 23.00
CA LEU A 179 -3.36 39.61 24.24
C LEU A 179 -1.93 39.15 23.96
N SER A 180 -1.06 40.15 23.98
CA SER A 180 0.34 40.15 24.35
C SER A 180 0.76 39.05 25.33
N GLY A 181 1.84 38.35 24.99
CA GLY A 181 2.63 37.51 25.89
C GLY A 181 4.10 37.56 25.48
N THR A 182 4.78 38.59 25.95
CA THR A 182 6.22 38.81 25.87
C THR A 182 6.97 37.72 26.64
N GLY A 183 7.71 36.87 25.95
CA GLY A 183 8.77 36.06 26.55
C GLY A 183 10.11 36.82 26.48
N PRO A 184 10.89 36.92 27.57
CA PRO A 184 12.23 37.45 27.50
C PRO A 184 13.20 36.34 27.07
N GLU A 185 13.72 36.42 25.85
CA GLU A 185 14.90 35.66 25.45
C GLU A 185 16.12 36.57 25.66
N SER A 186 16.85 36.32 26.74
CA SER A 186 18.16 36.93 26.97
C SER A 186 19.26 36.15 26.23
N PRO A 187 20.29 36.82 25.69
CA PRO A 187 21.31 36.23 24.81
C PRO A 187 22.64 35.93 25.57
N PRO A 188 23.82 35.86 24.91
CA PRO A 188 24.57 34.63 24.67
C PRO A 188 25.89 34.53 25.46
N GLY A 189 26.50 33.34 25.47
CA GLY A 189 27.87 33.05 25.94
C GLY A 189 28.14 31.56 25.73
N ASP A 190 29.31 31.06 25.34
CA ASP A 190 30.65 31.59 25.49
C ASP A 190 31.57 30.94 24.45
N ALA A 191 32.65 31.64 24.09
CA ALA A 191 33.71 31.20 23.19
C ALA A 191 34.62 30.15 23.85
N GLY A 192 35.27 29.30 23.05
CA GLY A 192 36.21 28.32 23.59
C GLY A 192 37.06 27.60 22.54
N THR A 193 38.12 28.28 22.12
CA THR A 193 39.22 27.86 21.26
C THR A 193 40.05 26.69 21.83
N GLY A 194 40.63 25.88 20.94
CA GLY A 194 41.77 24.98 21.17
C GLY A 194 41.76 23.86 20.13
N GLU A 195 42.38 24.00 18.95
CA GLU A 195 43.82 24.00 18.67
C GLU A 195 44.55 22.80 19.31
N GLY A 196 45.04 21.89 18.46
CA GLY A 196 45.77 20.68 18.83
C GLY A 196 46.13 19.88 17.57
N ALA A 197 47.17 20.36 16.87
CA ALA A 197 47.77 19.74 15.70
C ALA A 197 48.76 18.59 16.06
N GLU A 198 49.16 17.84 15.02
CA GLU A 198 50.44 17.09 14.85
C GLU A 198 50.44 15.54 15.05
N PRO A 199 51.38 14.76 14.42
CA PRO A 199 51.18 14.23 13.07
C PRO A 199 51.67 12.77 12.87
N ALA A 200 51.60 12.30 11.61
CA ALA A 200 52.48 11.36 10.90
C ALA A 200 52.97 10.06 11.59
N GLY A 201 52.45 8.93 11.10
CA GLY A 201 53.07 7.61 11.20
C GLY A 201 53.37 7.08 9.80
N GLU A 202 54.64 7.19 9.41
CA GLU A 202 55.22 6.63 8.17
C GLU A 202 55.35 5.10 8.34
N GLY A 203 54.75 4.35 7.43
CA GLY A 203 54.72 2.88 7.45
C GLY A 203 55.25 2.32 6.13
N LYS A 204 56.59 2.22 6.09
CA LYS A 204 57.47 1.32 5.33
C LYS A 204 57.00 0.65 4.03
#